data_AF-A0A934ASR8-F1
#
_entry.id   AF-A0A934ASR8-F1
#
_cell.length_a   1.000
_cell.length_b   1.000
_cell.length_c   1.000
_cell.angle_alpha   90.00
_cell.angle_beta   90.00
_cell.angle_gamma   90.00
#
_symmetry.space_group_name_H-M   'P 1'
#
loop_
_entity.id
_entity.type
_entity.pdbx_description
1 polymer ?
#
loop_
_entity_poly.entity_id
_entity_poly.type
_entity_poly.pdbx_seq_one_letter_code
_entity_poly.pdbx_strand_id
1 'polypeptide(L)'
;MNAHDISHKTHVYIDELASLLSISEAEVLAYEKLGAIPPSEPHNLPGETRRRYPRQKALQMWADWESYCEFMDEEDGTNHANH
;
A
#
# COMPACT_ATOMS: atom_id res chain seq x y z
N MET A 1 -19.46 -11.10 12.75
CA MET A 1 -18.04 -10.70 12.56
C MET A 1 -17.98 -9.20 12.83
N ASN A 2 -17.25 -8.77 13.87
CA ASN A 2 -17.26 -7.39 14.33
C ASN A 2 -16.40 -6.50 13.42
N ALA A 3 -17.03 -5.80 12.47
CA ALA A 3 -16.40 -4.85 11.56
C ALA A 3 -15.94 -3.54 12.24
N HIS A 4 -16.19 -3.38 13.54
CA HIS A 4 -15.99 -2.12 14.26
C HIS A 4 -14.67 -2.01 15.03
N ASP A 5 -13.86 -3.07 15.13
CA ASP A 5 -12.62 -3.06 15.95
C ASP A 5 -11.35 -2.69 15.16
N ILE A 6 -11.43 -2.61 13.82
CA ILE A 6 -10.27 -2.29 12.96
C ILE A 6 -9.99 -0.77 12.96
N SER A 7 -10.97 0.05 13.36
CA SER A 7 -10.92 1.51 13.27
C SER A 7 -9.87 2.19 14.16
N HIS A 8 -9.28 1.47 15.13
CA HIS A 8 -8.32 2.03 16.09
C HIS A 8 -6.88 1.50 15.93
N LYS A 9 -6.64 0.53 15.03
CA LYS A 9 -5.30 -0.02 14.84
C LYS A 9 -4.42 0.96 14.05
N THR A 10 -3.33 1.39 14.67
CA THR A 10 -2.31 2.22 14.02
C THR A 10 -1.44 1.42 13.04
N HIS A 11 -1.33 0.11 13.27
CA HIS A 11 -0.56 -0.82 12.44
C HIS A 11 -1.41 -2.02 12.03
N VAL A 12 -1.15 -2.53 10.83
CA VAL A 12 -1.82 -3.70 10.24
C VAL A 12 -0.79 -4.72 9.78
N TYR A 13 -1.13 -5.99 9.81
CA TYR A 13 -0.30 -7.03 9.22
C TYR A 13 -0.35 -6.99 7.69
N ILE A 14 0.62 -7.64 7.03
CA ILE A 14 0.72 -7.68 5.57
C ILE A 14 -0.55 -8.19 4.87
N ASP A 15 -1.23 -9.20 5.41
CA ASP A 15 -2.50 -9.74 4.89
C ASP A 15 -3.67 -8.77 5.05
N GLU A 16 -3.73 -8.07 6.18
CA GLU A 16 -4.71 -7.01 6.42
C GLU A 16 -4.47 -5.83 5.45
N LEU A 17 -3.20 -5.44 5.24
CA LEU A 17 -2.85 -4.38 4.29
C LEU A 17 -3.16 -4.78 2.85
N ALA A 18 -2.79 -5.98 2.44
CA ALA A 18 -3.11 -6.55 1.13
C ALA A 18 -4.64 -6.49 0.86
N SER A 19 -5.44 -6.88 1.86
CA SER A 19 -6.90 -6.81 1.80
C SER A 19 -7.42 -5.37 1.71
N LEU A 20 -6.81 -4.40 2.42
CA LEU A 20 -7.20 -2.99 2.37
C LEU A 20 -6.89 -2.35 1.01
N LEU A 21 -5.77 -2.73 0.40
CA LEU A 21 -5.31 -2.22 -0.89
C LEU A 21 -5.89 -3.01 -2.08
N SER A 22 -6.64 -4.09 -1.82
CA SER A 22 -7.16 -5.00 -2.85
C SER A 22 -6.06 -5.59 -3.76
N ILE A 23 -4.88 -5.87 -3.20
CA ILE A 23 -3.73 -6.49 -3.88
C ILE A 23 -3.23 -7.73 -3.10
N SER A 24 -2.28 -8.46 -3.66
CA SER A 24 -1.67 -9.63 -3.02
C SER A 24 -0.56 -9.24 -2.03
N GLU A 25 -0.26 -10.10 -1.04
CA GLU A 25 0.87 -9.89 -0.11
C GLU A 25 2.22 -9.75 -0.86
N ALA A 26 2.40 -10.50 -1.96
CA ALA A 26 3.59 -10.39 -2.80
C ALA A 26 3.71 -9.01 -3.49
N GLU A 27 2.57 -8.43 -3.86
CA GLU A 27 2.50 -7.10 -4.47
C GLU A 27 2.83 -6.03 -3.42
N VAL A 28 2.32 -6.15 -2.19
CA VAL A 28 2.71 -5.28 -1.07
C VAL A 28 4.24 -5.22 -0.92
N LEU A 29 4.91 -6.38 -0.99
CA LEU A 29 6.38 -6.45 -0.91
C LEU A 29 7.10 -5.85 -2.12
N ALA A 30 6.50 -5.92 -3.30
CA ALA A 30 7.04 -5.29 -4.51
C ALA A 30 6.91 -3.76 -4.43
N TYR A 31 5.73 -3.27 -4.04
CA TYR A 31 5.43 -1.85 -3.89
C TYR A 31 6.17 -1.21 -2.71
N GLU A 32 6.50 -1.97 -1.66
CA GLU A 32 7.43 -1.56 -0.61
C GLU A 32 8.81 -1.21 -1.20
N LYS A 33 9.34 -2.04 -2.12
CA LYS A 33 10.64 -1.80 -2.77
C LYS A 33 10.61 -0.63 -3.75
N LEU A 34 9.46 -0.40 -4.38
CA LEU A 34 9.24 0.73 -5.29
C LEU A 34 9.03 2.06 -4.55
N GLY A 35 8.83 2.03 -3.22
CA GLY A 35 8.54 3.21 -2.41
C GLY A 35 7.08 3.66 -2.47
N ALA A 36 6.19 2.87 -3.08
CA ALA A 36 4.75 3.10 -3.11
C ALA A 36 4.06 2.73 -1.79
N ILE A 37 4.67 1.84 -0.99
CA ILE A 37 4.23 1.47 0.35
C ILE A 37 5.39 1.75 1.34
N PRO A 38 5.12 2.22 2.57
CA PRO A 38 6.16 2.44 3.56
C PRO A 38 6.83 1.11 3.95
N PRO A 39 8.11 1.14 4.39
CA PRO A 39 8.78 -0.05 4.87
C PRO A 39 8.06 -0.66 6.08
N SER A 40 8.02 -1.99 6.15
CA SER A 40 7.51 -2.68 7.34
C SER A 40 8.32 -2.34 8.59
N GLU A 41 7.64 -2.19 9.72
CA GLU A 41 8.31 -1.97 11.00
C GLU A 41 8.90 -3.28 11.56
N PRO A 42 10.08 -3.21 12.20
CA PRO A 42 10.67 -4.37 12.87
C PRO A 42 9.79 -4.82 14.04
N HIS A 43 9.47 -6.11 14.08
CA HIS A 43 8.77 -6.70 15.21
C HIS A 43 9.78 -7.16 16.28
N ASN A 44 9.60 -6.72 17.53
CA ASN A 44 10.45 -7.11 18.66
C ASN A 44 10.00 -8.40 19.39
N LEU A 45 9.09 -9.20 18.82
CA LEU A 45 8.62 -10.43 19.49
C LEU A 45 9.37 -11.65 18.93
N PRO A 46 9.89 -12.53 19.81
CA PRO A 46 10.56 -13.73 19.37
C PRO A 46 9.58 -14.67 18.66
N GLY A 47 9.85 -14.99 17.40
CA GLY A 47 9.10 -15.96 16.59
C GLY A 47 8.00 -15.39 15.70
N GLU A 48 7.68 -14.09 15.80
CA GLU A 48 6.73 -13.45 14.88
C GLU A 48 7.47 -12.87 13.66
N THR A 49 7.38 -13.59 12.53
CA THR A 49 7.96 -13.17 11.24
C THR A 49 7.01 -12.29 10.42
N ARG A 50 5.79 -12.04 10.92
CA ARG A 50 4.77 -11.28 10.22
C ARG A 50 5.15 -9.80 10.21
N ARG A 51 5.23 -9.24 9.01
CA ARG A 51 5.50 -7.82 8.79
C ARG A 51 4.29 -6.99 9.20
N ARG A 52 4.56 -5.83 9.81
CA ARG A 52 3.54 -4.86 10.19
C ARG A 52 3.82 -3.52 9.53
N TYR A 53 2.75 -2.85 9.13
CA TYR A 53 2.80 -1.61 8.38
C TYR A 53 2.00 -0.53 9.10
N PRO A 54 2.48 0.72 9.14
CA PRO A 54 1.71 1.85 9.65
C PRO A 54 0.52 2.10 8.72
N ARG A 55 -0.69 1.79 9.18
CA ARG A 55 -1.91 1.72 8.36
C ARG A 55 -2.17 3.02 7.59
N GLN A 56 -2.24 4.13 8.32
CA GLN A 56 -2.57 5.43 7.73
C GLN A 56 -1.53 5.88 6.71
N LYS A 57 -0.23 5.68 7.01
CA LYS A 57 0.86 6.04 6.10
C LYS A 57 0.86 5.17 4.85
N ALA A 58 0.58 3.87 4.99
CA ALA A 58 0.49 2.97 3.85
C ALA A 58 -0.65 3.32 2.92
N LEU A 59 -1.84 3.64 3.45
CA LEU A 59 -2.98 4.10 2.65
C LEU A 59 -2.71 5.43 1.94
N GLN A 60 -2.04 6.37 2.61
CA GLN A 60 -1.68 7.66 2.01
C GLN A 60 -0.70 7.47 0.85
N MET A 61 0.41 6.78 1.08
CA MET A 61 1.42 6.56 0.04
C MET A 61 0.88 5.75 -1.14
N TRP A 62 -0.04 4.81 -0.88
CA TRP A 62 -0.72 4.07 -1.93
C TRP A 62 -1.62 4.97 -2.78
N ALA A 63 -2.41 5.85 -2.16
CA ALA A 63 -3.25 6.80 -2.90
C ALA A 63 -2.41 7.79 -3.74
N ASP A 64 -1.28 8.27 -3.21
CA ASP A 64 -0.32 9.08 -3.96
C ASP A 64 0.26 8.30 -5.17
N TRP A 65 0.54 7.01 -4.99
CA TRP A 65 1.04 6.13 -6.05
C TRP A 65 -0.02 5.84 -7.12
N GLU A 66 -1.27 5.55 -6.74
CA GLU A 66 -2.38 5.36 -7.68
C GLU A 66 -2.59 6.62 -8.53
N SER A 67 -2.60 7.80 -7.90
CA SER A 67 -2.73 9.07 -8.62
C SER A 67 -1.56 9.32 -9.58
N TYR A 68 -0.33 8.95 -9.20
CA TYR A 68 0.83 9.02 -10.11
C TYR A 68 0.68 8.07 -11.31
N CYS A 69 0.18 6.85 -11.09
CA CYS A 69 -0.08 5.91 -12.17
C CYS A 69 -1.18 6.40 -13.12
N GLU A 70 -2.26 6.98 -12.59
CA GLU A 70 -3.32 7.59 -13.40
C GLU A 70 -2.78 8.75 -14.25
N PHE A 71 -1.96 9.63 -13.67
CA PHE A 71 -1.32 10.71 -14.41
C PHE A 71 -0.43 10.20 -15.56
N MET A 72 0.35 9.15 -15.33
CA MET A 72 1.22 8.55 -16.35
C MET A 72 0.43 7.83 -17.46
N ASP A 73 -0.74 7.27 -17.16
CA ASP A 73 -1.63 6.64 -18.15
C ASP A 73 -2.33 7.69 -19.04
N GLU A 74 -2.67 8.86 -18.47
CA GLU A 74 -3.26 9.99 -19.21
C GLU A 74 -2.27 10.65 -20.19
N GLU A 75 -0.96 10.64 -19.92
CA GLU A 75 0.06 11.21 -20.81
C GLU A 75 0.33 10.38 -22.08
N ASP A 76 -0.01 9.08 -22.11
CA ASP A 76 0.07 8.24 -23.32
C ASP A 76 -1.17 8.39 -24.24
N GLY A 77 -2.31 8.85 -23.68
CA GLY A 77 -3.56 9.09 -24.41
C GLY A 77 -3.62 10.42 -25.17
N THR A 78 -2.73 11.37 -24.86
CA THR A 78 -2.65 12.67 -25.54
C THR A 78 -1.38 12.79 -26.37
N ASN A 79 -1.10 11.80 -27.23
CA ASN A 79 -0.17 12.03 -28.32
C ASN A 79 -0.82 13.02 -29.30
N HIS A 80 -0.44 14.29 -29.12
CA HIS A 80 -0.70 15.46 -29.94
C HIS A 80 -0.67 15.12 -31.45
N ALA A 81 -1.83 14.84 -32.04
CA ALA A 81 -2.04 14.95 -33.47
C ALA A 81 -2.29 16.42 -33.86
N ASN A 82 -1.37 17.34 -33.51
CA ASN A 82 -1.18 18.65 -34.17
C ASN A 82 -0.13 19.48 -33.43
N HIS A 83 1.03 19.69 -34.05
CA HIS A 83 1.66 21.01 -34.10
C HIS A 83 2.46 21.14 -35.39
#